data_AF-A0A846PLD8-F1
#
_entry.id   AF-A0A846PLD8-F1
#
_cell.length_a   1.000
_cell.length_b   1.000
_cell.length_c   1.000
_cell.angle_alpha   90.00
_cell.angle_beta   90.00
_cell.angle_gamma   90.00
#
_symmetry.space_group_name_H-M   'P 1'
#
loop_
_entity.id
_entity.type
_entity.pdbx_description
1 polymer ?
#
loop_
_entity_poly.entity_id
_entity_poly.type
_entity_poly.pdbx_seq_one_letter_code
_entity_poly.pdbx_strand_id
1 'polypeptide(L)'
;MAKLRTGIEELDKLIGGGIESGSRNILYGIPGTGKTVFAMQFLWQGLKEGETVAFDVMDKPFPRLRTYFKSFGWDIEPYEKSGKFIAIQAFPHFEPYPKDPRVLYFGLDDFQEMKRIDRMLSEKEVTRFAAGDFSEQLFSLYDLKYMDPVEDWTINWCHFDNIANIDIMTAATQKDVATQRATDLDLNKAHNILYFRFNEQECRREMRIAKMEGSYHPLEWVPFRITGSGIEIQ
;
A
#
# COMPACT_ATOMS: atom_id res chain seq x y z
N MET A 1 -2.60 -16.99 -10.95
CA MET A 1 -3.64 -15.98 -11.25
C MET A 1 -3.08 -14.95 -12.24
N ALA A 2 -3.82 -13.88 -12.56
CA ALA A 2 -3.27 -12.80 -13.39
C ALA A 2 -2.17 -12.04 -12.64
N LYS A 3 -1.16 -11.51 -13.35
CA LYS A 3 -0.13 -10.63 -12.77
C LYS A 3 -0.38 -9.18 -13.16
N LEU A 4 -0.41 -8.31 -12.17
CA LEU A 4 -0.65 -6.88 -12.27
C LEU A 4 0.70 -6.15 -12.28
N ARG A 5 0.98 -5.39 -13.35
CA ARG A 5 2.25 -4.69 -13.53
C ARG A 5 2.45 -3.65 -12.45
N THR A 6 3.63 -3.60 -11.83
CA THR A 6 3.96 -2.59 -10.81
C THR A 6 4.04 -1.17 -11.37
N GLY A 7 4.24 -1.05 -12.69
CA GLY A 7 4.58 0.22 -13.33
C GLY A 7 6.06 0.56 -13.22
N ILE A 8 6.87 -0.35 -12.67
CA ILE A 8 8.33 -0.31 -12.62
C ILE A 8 8.83 -1.45 -13.52
N GLU A 9 9.14 -1.12 -14.78
CA GLU A 9 9.36 -2.12 -15.85
C GLU A 9 10.39 -3.18 -15.48
N GLU A 10 11.54 -2.77 -14.95
CA GLU A 10 12.61 -3.70 -14.57
C GLU A 10 12.23 -4.56 -13.36
N LEU A 11 11.42 -4.04 -12.44
CA LEU A 11 10.88 -4.87 -11.35
C LEU A 11 9.93 -5.92 -11.91
N ASP A 12 9.03 -5.53 -12.81
CA ASP A 12 8.08 -6.44 -13.43
C ASP A 12 8.82 -7.59 -14.14
N LYS A 13 9.91 -7.31 -14.86
CA LYS A 13 10.76 -8.36 -15.46
C LYS A 13 11.36 -9.27 -14.38
N LEU A 14 11.85 -8.68 -13.29
CA LEU A 14 12.56 -9.36 -12.21
C LEU A 14 11.65 -10.25 -11.35
N ILE A 15 10.35 -9.93 -11.23
CA ILE A 15 9.34 -10.73 -10.51
C ILE A 15 8.42 -11.53 -11.45
N GLY A 16 8.79 -11.63 -12.73
CA GLY A 16 8.11 -12.47 -13.72
C GLY A 16 6.73 -11.96 -14.12
N GLY A 17 6.54 -10.66 -14.24
CA GLY A 17 5.39 -10.00 -14.88
C GLY A 17 4.60 -9.03 -13.99
N GLY A 18 4.95 -8.89 -12.72
CA GLY A 18 4.24 -8.04 -11.76
C GLY A 18 3.75 -8.80 -10.53
N ILE A 19 2.89 -8.15 -9.75
CA ILE A 19 2.31 -8.66 -8.51
C ILE A 19 1.12 -9.56 -8.84
N GLU A 20 1.00 -10.71 -8.17
CA GLU A 20 -0.12 -11.62 -8.38
C GLU A 20 -1.45 -10.98 -7.90
N SER A 21 -2.48 -11.03 -8.74
CA SER A 21 -3.85 -10.66 -8.35
C SER A 21 -4.32 -11.59 -7.23
N GLY A 22 -5.01 -11.04 -6.24
CA GLY A 22 -5.41 -11.78 -5.04
C GLY A 22 -4.27 -12.07 -4.06
N SER A 23 -3.18 -11.32 -4.13
CA SER A 23 -2.06 -11.44 -3.18
C SER A 23 -2.01 -10.27 -2.20
N ARG A 24 -1.55 -10.58 -0.98
CA ARG A 24 -1.21 -9.60 0.06
C ARG A 24 0.29 -9.33 0.02
N ASN A 25 0.66 -8.07 -0.17
CA ASN A 25 2.03 -7.65 -0.40
C ASN A 25 2.42 -6.60 0.63
N ILE A 26 3.49 -6.83 1.38
CA ILE A 26 3.97 -5.86 2.36
C ILE A 26 5.19 -5.12 1.82
N LEU A 27 5.14 -3.79 1.85
CA LEU A 27 6.30 -2.92 1.67
C LEU A 27 6.83 -2.53 3.05
N TYR A 28 8.02 -2.99 3.39
CA TYR A 28 8.55 -2.86 4.74
C TYR A 28 9.85 -2.05 4.77
N GLY A 29 9.94 -1.05 5.65
CA GLY A 29 11.19 -0.29 5.83
C GLY A 29 11.00 1.02 6.59
N ILE A 30 12.11 1.70 6.90
CA ILE A 30 12.08 2.99 7.63
C ILE A 30 11.42 4.11 6.80
N PRO A 31 11.00 5.24 7.43
CA PRO A 31 10.47 6.40 6.71
C PRO A 31 11.42 6.92 5.61
N GLY A 32 10.86 7.49 4.53
CA GLY A 32 11.65 8.15 3.47
C GLY A 32 12.33 7.23 2.45
N THR A 33 12.15 5.90 2.58
CA THR A 33 12.79 4.90 1.70
C THR A 33 12.09 4.68 0.37
N GLY A 34 10.87 5.17 0.16
CA GLY A 34 10.17 5.14 -1.14
C GLY A 34 8.91 4.28 -1.21
N LYS A 35 8.49 3.63 -0.12
CA LYS A 35 7.31 2.73 -0.06
C LYS A 35 6.01 3.37 -0.58
N THR A 36 5.68 4.58 -0.11
CA THR A 36 4.48 5.29 -0.57
C THR A 36 4.54 5.62 -2.06
N VAL A 37 5.73 5.94 -2.60
CA VAL A 37 5.91 6.19 -4.04
C VAL A 37 5.66 4.92 -4.84
N PHE A 38 6.15 3.78 -4.37
CA PHE A 38 5.86 2.47 -4.97
C PHE A 38 4.36 2.22 -5.03
N ALA A 39 3.65 2.37 -3.90
CA ALA A 39 2.21 2.15 -3.85
C ALA A 39 1.46 3.09 -4.81
N MET A 40 1.80 4.37 -4.81
CA MET A 40 1.22 5.34 -5.74
C MET A 40 1.45 4.94 -7.21
N GLN A 41 2.66 4.50 -7.57
CA GLN A 41 2.98 4.06 -8.93
C GLN A 41 2.22 2.79 -9.33
N PHE A 42 2.05 1.85 -8.39
CA PHE A 42 1.27 0.65 -8.59
C PHE A 42 -0.21 0.95 -8.87
N LEU A 43 -0.81 1.85 -8.10
CA LEU A 43 -2.19 2.29 -8.33
C LEU A 43 -2.30 3.08 -9.63
N TRP A 44 -1.35 3.96 -9.92
CA TRP A 44 -1.32 4.73 -11.16
C TRP A 44 -1.21 3.82 -12.40
N GLN A 45 -0.42 2.76 -12.32
CA GLN A 45 -0.33 1.78 -13.40
C GLN A 45 -1.67 1.08 -13.63
N GLY A 46 -2.41 0.71 -12.58
CA GLY A 46 -3.76 0.16 -12.70
C GLY A 46 -4.74 1.12 -13.37
N LEU A 47 -4.72 2.40 -12.97
CA LEU A 47 -5.54 3.44 -13.62
C LEU A 47 -5.24 3.56 -15.12
N LYS A 48 -3.96 3.53 -15.52
CA LYS A 48 -3.54 3.55 -16.92
C LYS A 48 -3.99 2.31 -17.69
N GLU A 49 -4.10 1.16 -17.02
CA GLU A 49 -4.60 -0.10 -17.57
C GLU A 49 -6.14 -0.18 -17.56
N GLY A 50 -6.80 0.88 -17.10
CA GLY A 50 -8.26 1.03 -17.13
C GLY A 50 -8.97 0.45 -15.91
N GLU A 51 -8.22 0.03 -14.90
CA GLU A 51 -8.73 -0.62 -13.69
C GLU A 51 -9.35 0.37 -12.69
N THR A 52 -10.12 -0.18 -11.73
CA THR A 52 -10.52 0.54 -10.52
C THR A 52 -9.53 0.23 -9.40
N VAL A 53 -9.06 1.27 -8.72
CA VAL A 53 -8.07 1.20 -7.64
C VAL A 53 -8.54 1.96 -6.41
N ALA A 54 -8.01 1.60 -5.24
CA ALA A 54 -8.30 2.29 -3.98
C ALA A 54 -7.02 2.57 -3.21
N PHE A 55 -6.99 3.70 -2.50
CA PHE A 55 -5.91 4.06 -1.59
C PHE A 55 -6.49 4.52 -0.26
N ASP A 56 -6.17 3.78 0.81
CA ASP A 56 -6.36 4.21 2.19
C ASP A 56 -5.08 4.80 2.79
N VAL A 57 -5.21 5.98 3.39
CA VAL A 57 -4.10 6.72 3.99
C VAL A 57 -4.49 7.23 5.37
N MET A 58 -3.57 7.14 6.33
CA MET A 58 -3.81 7.53 7.73
C MET A 58 -2.98 8.73 8.18
N ASP A 59 -1.76 8.86 7.65
CA ASP A 59 -0.73 9.78 8.18
C ASP A 59 -0.82 11.21 7.63
N LYS A 60 -1.56 11.39 6.53
CA LYS A 60 -1.66 12.66 5.82
C LYS A 60 -3.03 12.84 5.19
N PRO A 61 -3.53 14.08 5.12
CA PRO A 61 -4.81 14.37 4.49
C PRO A 61 -4.75 14.12 2.97
N PHE A 62 -5.79 13.52 2.41
CA PHE A 62 -5.86 13.19 0.98
C PHE A 62 -5.54 14.36 0.01
N PRO A 63 -5.94 15.62 0.25
CA PRO A 63 -5.51 16.75 -0.57
C PRO A 63 -3.99 16.87 -0.73
N ARG A 64 -3.20 16.50 0.28
CA ARG A 64 -1.74 16.46 0.21
C ARG A 64 -1.24 15.27 -0.62
N LEU A 65 -1.90 14.13 -0.55
CA LEU A 65 -1.56 12.98 -1.39
C LEU A 65 -1.78 13.28 -2.88
N ARG A 66 -2.84 14.02 -3.23
CA ARG A 66 -3.07 14.47 -4.62
C ARG A 66 -1.92 15.30 -5.17
N THR A 67 -1.28 16.15 -4.36
CA THR A 67 -0.10 16.92 -4.82
C THR A 67 1.11 16.02 -5.05
N TYR A 68 1.24 14.94 -4.29
CA TYR A 68 2.29 13.95 -4.48
C TYR A 68 2.10 13.20 -5.80
N PHE A 69 0.89 12.73 -6.10
CA PHE A 69 0.59 12.14 -7.41
C PHE A 69 0.95 13.11 -8.55
N LYS A 70 0.48 14.35 -8.48
CA LYS A 70 0.77 15.39 -9.49
C LYS A 70 2.28 15.68 -9.63
N SER A 71 3.07 15.56 -8.57
CA SER A 71 4.53 15.79 -8.63
C SER A 71 5.28 14.76 -9.49
N PHE A 72 4.69 13.58 -9.70
CA PHE A 72 5.20 12.54 -10.62
C PHE A 72 4.53 12.58 -12.00
N GLY A 73 3.75 13.63 -12.28
CA GLY A 73 2.96 13.73 -13.51
C GLY A 73 1.73 12.82 -13.54
N TRP A 74 1.31 12.28 -12.38
CA TRP A 74 0.15 11.40 -12.28
C TRP A 74 -1.09 12.20 -11.88
N ASP A 75 -1.97 12.50 -12.84
CA ASP A 75 -3.22 13.21 -12.57
C ASP A 75 -4.36 12.23 -12.27
N ILE A 76 -4.67 12.07 -10.98
CA ILE A 76 -5.72 11.15 -10.50
C ILE A 76 -7.12 11.77 -10.50
N GLU A 77 -7.25 13.09 -10.68
CA GLU A 77 -8.53 13.80 -10.55
C GLU A 77 -9.63 13.30 -11.50
N PRO A 78 -9.35 12.97 -12.78
CA PRO A 78 -10.35 12.37 -13.67
C PRO A 78 -10.82 10.98 -13.19
N TYR A 79 -9.94 10.22 -12.56
CA TYR A 79 -10.23 8.88 -12.05
C TYR A 79 -11.04 8.94 -10.75
N GLU A 80 -10.79 9.94 -9.89
CA GLU A 80 -11.65 10.21 -8.74
C GLU A 80 -13.08 10.59 -9.18
N LYS A 81 -13.21 11.47 -10.17
CA LYS A 81 -14.53 11.92 -10.69
C LYS A 81 -15.33 10.79 -11.35
N SER A 82 -14.65 9.87 -12.02
CA SER A 82 -15.29 8.70 -12.65
C SER A 82 -15.48 7.52 -11.67
N GLY A 83 -14.99 7.63 -10.44
CA GLY A 83 -15.06 6.57 -9.43
C GLY A 83 -14.13 5.39 -9.70
N LYS A 84 -13.10 5.56 -10.54
CA LYS A 84 -12.03 4.58 -10.78
C LYS A 84 -10.90 4.67 -9.77
N PHE A 85 -10.74 5.82 -9.11
CA PHE A 85 -9.82 5.98 -8.00
C PHE A 85 -10.65 6.29 -6.74
N ILE A 86 -10.59 5.38 -5.78
CA ILE A 86 -11.35 5.48 -4.52
C ILE A 86 -10.41 5.95 -3.43
N ALA A 87 -10.65 7.17 -2.93
CA ALA A 87 -9.88 7.80 -1.87
C ALA A 87 -10.48 7.49 -0.51
N ILE A 88 -9.68 6.90 0.38
CA ILE A 88 -10.08 6.52 1.73
C ILE A 88 -9.12 7.17 2.73
N GLN A 89 -9.68 7.65 3.83
CA GLN A 89 -8.94 8.20 4.95
C GLN A 89 -9.44 7.52 6.23
N ALA A 90 -8.83 6.39 6.55
CA ALA A 90 -9.00 5.75 7.84
C ALA A 90 -8.35 6.58 8.96
N PHE A 91 -8.99 6.59 10.12
CA PHE A 91 -8.43 7.06 11.40
C PHE A 91 -7.76 8.45 11.31
N PRO A 92 -8.44 9.47 10.78
CA PRO A 92 -7.82 10.77 10.58
C PRO A 92 -7.32 11.35 11.92
N HIS A 93 -6.00 11.42 12.09
CA HIS A 93 -5.34 11.91 13.30
C HIS A 93 -5.67 13.38 13.67
N PHE A 94 -6.29 14.12 12.76
CA PHE A 94 -6.45 15.57 12.87
C PHE A 94 -7.92 15.96 12.67
N GLU A 95 -8.72 15.88 13.73
CA GLU A 95 -9.96 16.66 13.78
C GLU A 95 -9.72 18.03 14.44
N PRO A 96 -10.30 19.12 13.90
CA PRO A 96 -11.06 19.21 12.66
C PRO A 96 -10.16 19.52 11.44
N TYR A 97 -10.23 18.68 10.40
CA TYR A 97 -9.83 19.02 9.03
C TYR A 97 -11.07 19.18 8.17
N PRO A 98 -11.10 20.11 7.20
CA PRO A 98 -12.19 20.16 6.23
C PRO A 98 -12.28 18.82 5.49
N LYS A 99 -13.41 18.13 5.67
CA LYS A 99 -13.70 16.88 4.95
C LYS A 99 -13.85 17.17 3.46
N ASP A 100 -13.15 16.42 2.63
CA ASP A 100 -13.34 16.46 1.19
C ASP A 100 -14.47 15.49 0.82
N PRO A 101 -15.55 15.94 0.16
CA PRO A 101 -16.69 15.08 -0.16
C PRO A 101 -16.35 13.93 -1.12
N ARG A 102 -15.17 13.92 -1.75
CA ARG A 102 -14.70 12.83 -2.61
C ARG A 102 -13.91 11.75 -1.85
N VAL A 103 -13.67 11.95 -0.56
CA VAL A 103 -12.89 11.04 0.28
C VAL A 103 -13.83 10.35 1.26
N LEU A 104 -13.67 9.04 1.41
CA LEU A 104 -14.38 8.25 2.40
C LEU A 104 -13.63 8.32 3.73
N TYR A 105 -14.33 8.54 4.83
CA TYR A 105 -13.74 8.68 6.16
C TYR A 105 -14.40 7.69 7.12
N PHE A 106 -13.61 6.98 7.92
CA PHE A 106 -14.12 6.11 8.98
C PHE A 106 -13.15 6.01 10.16
N GLY A 107 -13.70 5.75 11.36
CA GLY A 107 -12.96 5.50 12.61
C GLY A 107 -12.76 4.00 12.88
N LEU A 108 -11.85 3.64 13.81
CA LEU A 108 -11.56 2.23 14.17
C LEU A 108 -12.77 1.52 14.78
N ASP A 109 -13.69 2.30 15.33
CA ASP A 109 -14.91 1.86 16.00
C ASP A 109 -16.15 1.91 15.08
N ASP A 110 -16.04 2.47 13.87
CA ASP A 110 -17.15 2.57 12.92
C ASP A 110 -17.25 1.34 12.01
N PHE A 111 -17.59 0.21 12.62
CA PHE A 111 -17.75 -1.06 11.92
C PHE A 111 -18.84 -1.05 10.83
N GLN A 112 -19.84 -0.16 10.94
CA GLN A 112 -20.88 -0.04 9.93
C GLN A 112 -20.31 0.59 8.66
N GLU A 113 -19.54 1.67 8.81
CA GLU A 113 -18.91 2.33 7.68
C GLU A 113 -17.82 1.46 7.05
N MET A 114 -17.04 0.71 7.86
CA MET A 114 -16.11 -0.30 7.34
C MET A 114 -16.82 -1.32 6.43
N LYS A 115 -17.92 -1.93 6.90
CA LYS A 115 -18.71 -2.88 6.08
C LYS A 115 -19.31 -2.25 4.83
N ARG A 116 -19.67 -0.96 4.89
CA ARG A 116 -20.14 -0.23 3.71
C ARG A 116 -19.03 -0.06 2.67
N ILE A 117 -17.83 0.30 3.12
CA ILE A 117 -16.64 0.44 2.27
C ILE A 117 -16.26 -0.91 1.67
N ASP A 118 -16.31 -1.99 2.45
CA ASP A 118 -16.06 -3.38 2.00
C ASP A 118 -16.86 -3.72 0.76
N ARG A 119 -18.18 -3.71 0.95
CA ARG A 119 -19.13 -4.02 -0.09
C ARG A 119 -18.95 -3.12 -1.31
N MET A 120 -18.69 -1.83 -1.10
CA MET A 120 -18.48 -0.87 -2.18
C MET A 120 -17.22 -1.20 -2.99
N LEU A 121 -16.12 -1.61 -2.36
CA LEU A 121 -14.88 -1.98 -3.06
C LEU A 121 -15.08 -3.23 -3.91
N SER A 122 -15.77 -4.25 -3.39
CA SER A 122 -16.10 -5.45 -4.16
C SER A 122 -17.08 -5.14 -5.31
N GLU A 123 -18.14 -4.35 -5.07
CA GLU A 123 -19.12 -3.95 -6.11
C GLU A 123 -18.49 -3.08 -7.23
N LYS A 124 -17.41 -2.37 -6.92
CA LYS A 124 -16.65 -1.55 -7.87
C LYS A 124 -15.57 -2.32 -8.62
N GLU A 125 -15.43 -3.62 -8.34
CA GLU A 125 -14.42 -4.50 -8.92
C GLU A 125 -13.02 -3.89 -8.80
N VAL A 126 -12.69 -3.41 -7.58
CA VAL A 126 -11.33 -2.93 -7.29
C VAL A 126 -10.36 -4.06 -7.54
N THR A 127 -9.24 -3.76 -8.19
CA THR A 127 -8.20 -4.74 -8.52
C THR A 127 -6.91 -4.48 -7.77
N ARG A 128 -6.64 -3.21 -7.43
CA ARG A 128 -5.47 -2.77 -6.68
C ARG A 128 -5.89 -1.95 -5.50
N PHE A 129 -5.43 -2.34 -4.34
CA PHE A 129 -5.61 -1.60 -3.12
C PHE A 129 -4.23 -1.31 -2.52
N ALA A 130 -4.04 -0.09 -2.05
CA ALA A 130 -2.91 0.21 -1.18
C ALA A 130 -3.44 0.78 0.13
N ALA A 131 -2.86 0.32 1.24
CA ALA A 131 -3.05 0.89 2.55
C ALA A 131 -1.72 1.08 3.24
N GLY A 132 -1.77 1.83 4.33
CA GLY A 132 -0.66 1.94 5.25
C GLY A 132 0.12 3.23 5.05
N ASP A 133 0.19 3.97 6.13
CA ASP A 133 1.45 4.41 6.69
C ASP A 133 1.16 4.38 8.19
N PHE A 134 2.12 4.01 9.04
CA PHE A 134 1.97 3.85 10.50
C PHE A 134 1.42 2.51 11.05
N SER A 135 1.32 1.41 10.29
CA SER A 135 0.80 0.13 10.84
C SER A 135 1.53 -0.38 12.09
N GLU A 136 2.88 -0.33 12.14
CA GLU A 136 3.62 -0.68 13.36
C GLU A 136 3.33 0.29 14.53
N GLN A 137 3.14 1.57 14.24
CA GLN A 137 2.79 2.54 15.27
C GLN A 137 1.35 2.32 15.75
N LEU A 138 0.44 1.88 14.90
CA LEU A 138 -0.89 1.45 15.33
C LEU A 138 -0.81 0.25 16.28
N PHE A 139 0.05 -0.74 16.01
CA PHE A 139 0.28 -1.84 16.97
C PHE A 139 0.82 -1.36 18.32
N SER A 140 1.59 -0.26 18.34
CA SER A 140 2.07 0.34 19.59
C SER A 140 1.00 1.16 20.34
N LEU A 141 0.00 1.68 19.62
CA LEU A 141 -1.02 2.59 20.16
C LEU A 141 -2.35 1.90 20.48
N TYR A 142 -2.66 0.79 19.81
CA TYR A 142 -3.95 0.12 19.87
C TYR A 142 -3.81 -1.37 20.19
N ASP A 143 -4.84 -1.91 20.83
CA ASP A 143 -4.98 -3.33 21.14
C ASP A 143 -5.20 -4.14 19.86
N LEU A 144 -4.49 -5.28 19.72
CA LEU A 144 -4.56 -6.15 18.53
C LEU A 144 -5.98 -6.60 18.19
N LYS A 145 -6.88 -6.68 19.17
CA LYS A 145 -8.29 -7.01 18.93
C LYS A 145 -9.00 -6.07 17.95
N TYR A 146 -8.52 -4.84 17.79
CA TYR A 146 -9.06 -3.88 16.82
C TYR A 146 -8.37 -3.98 15.45
N MET A 147 -7.17 -4.56 15.40
CA MET A 147 -6.38 -4.67 14.17
C MET A 147 -6.62 -5.98 13.45
N ASP A 148 -6.78 -7.09 14.17
CA ASP A 148 -7.08 -8.39 13.56
C ASP A 148 -8.28 -8.34 12.59
N PRO A 149 -9.42 -7.68 12.91
CA PRO A 149 -10.54 -7.59 11.97
C PRO A 149 -10.23 -6.79 10.71
N VAL A 150 -9.38 -5.75 10.82
CA VAL A 150 -8.97 -4.92 9.67
C VAL A 150 -8.03 -5.72 8.77
N GLU A 151 -7.08 -6.45 9.35
CA GLU A 151 -6.15 -7.29 8.59
C GLU A 151 -6.83 -8.51 7.96
N ASP A 152 -7.71 -9.20 8.70
CA ASP A 152 -8.45 -10.33 8.15
C ASP A 152 -9.37 -9.90 6.99
N TRP A 153 -9.84 -8.65 7.02
CA TRP A 153 -10.63 -8.07 5.95
C TRP A 153 -9.80 -7.83 4.67
N THR A 154 -8.62 -7.23 4.77
CA THR A 154 -7.73 -7.06 3.60
C THR A 154 -7.27 -8.40 3.02
N ILE A 155 -7.10 -9.41 3.87
CA ILE A 155 -6.82 -10.80 3.46
C ILE A 155 -8.00 -11.41 2.71
N ASN A 156 -9.24 -11.19 3.17
CA ASN A 156 -10.43 -11.69 2.48
C ASN A 156 -10.57 -11.09 1.07
N TRP A 157 -10.27 -9.82 0.88
CA TRP A 157 -10.22 -9.20 -0.45
C TRP A 157 -9.24 -9.87 -1.39
N CYS A 158 -8.07 -10.24 -0.88
CA CYS A 158 -7.08 -10.98 -1.64
C CYS A 158 -7.65 -12.33 -2.10
N HIS A 159 -8.24 -13.10 -1.19
CA HIS A 159 -8.71 -14.45 -1.48
C HIS A 159 -10.01 -14.53 -2.28
N PHE A 160 -10.94 -13.61 -2.07
CA PHE A 160 -12.31 -13.72 -2.59
C PHE A 160 -12.62 -12.71 -3.70
N ASP A 161 -12.00 -11.53 -3.66
CA ASP A 161 -12.23 -10.46 -4.64
C ASP A 161 -11.07 -10.32 -5.65
N ASN A 162 -10.00 -11.12 -5.49
CA ASN A 162 -8.79 -11.07 -6.32
C ASN A 162 -8.07 -9.71 -6.31
N ILE A 163 -8.27 -8.92 -5.25
CA ILE A 163 -7.58 -7.64 -5.06
C ILE A 163 -6.10 -7.91 -4.76
N ALA A 164 -5.19 -7.26 -5.48
CA ALA A 164 -3.79 -7.17 -5.07
C ALA A 164 -3.66 -6.06 -4.03
N ASN A 165 -3.43 -6.46 -2.78
CA ASN A 165 -3.27 -5.54 -1.67
C ASN A 165 -1.79 -5.19 -1.45
N ILE A 166 -1.50 -3.89 -1.30
CA ILE A 166 -0.20 -3.34 -0.89
C ILE A 166 -0.35 -2.72 0.50
N ASP A 167 0.24 -3.35 1.51
CA ASP A 167 0.33 -2.82 2.86
C ASP A 167 1.70 -2.16 3.08
N ILE A 168 1.70 -0.85 3.31
CA ILE A 168 2.90 -0.07 3.63
C ILE A 168 3.14 -0.11 5.13
N MET A 169 4.18 -0.83 5.54
CA MET A 169 4.61 -0.91 6.92
C MET A 169 5.89 -0.08 7.14
N THR A 170 5.76 0.96 7.96
CA THR A 170 6.88 1.80 8.36
C THR A 170 7.51 1.27 9.65
N ALA A 171 8.76 0.83 9.56
CA ALA A 171 9.48 0.24 10.68
C ALA A 171 9.79 1.28 11.77
N ALA A 172 9.40 1.00 13.01
CA ALA A 172 9.76 1.79 14.19
C ALA A 172 11.22 1.55 14.61
N THR A 173 11.87 2.57 15.17
CA THR A 173 13.27 2.51 15.65
C THR A 173 13.42 1.77 16.97
N GLN A 174 12.38 1.71 17.80
CA GLN A 174 12.31 0.90 19.02
C GLN A 174 10.98 0.18 19.05
N LYS A 175 11.01 -1.11 19.41
CA LYS A 175 9.82 -1.97 19.45
C LYS A 175 9.71 -2.61 20.82
N ASP A 176 8.54 -2.47 21.44
CA ASP A 176 8.19 -3.36 22.54
C ASP A 176 7.85 -4.76 22.01
N VAL A 177 7.75 -5.73 22.94
CA VAL A 177 7.51 -7.14 22.60
C VAL A 177 6.17 -7.35 21.90
N ALA A 178 5.15 -6.56 22.24
CA ALA A 178 3.81 -6.70 21.66
C ALA A 178 3.81 -6.25 20.20
N THR A 179 4.40 -5.09 19.92
CA THR A 179 4.57 -4.51 18.59
C THR A 179 5.39 -5.44 17.69
N GLN A 180 6.47 -6.04 18.23
CA GLN A 180 7.27 -7.02 17.49
C GLN A 180 6.45 -8.26 17.11
N ARG A 181 5.71 -8.84 18.06
CA ARG A 181 4.85 -10.01 17.79
C ARG A 181 3.77 -9.72 16.75
N ALA A 182 3.15 -8.54 16.81
CA ALA A 182 2.15 -8.11 15.85
C ALA A 182 2.75 -7.98 14.45
N THR A 183 3.92 -7.33 14.35
CA THR A 183 4.67 -7.21 13.09
C THR A 183 5.01 -8.58 12.51
N ASP A 184 5.49 -9.51 13.34
CA ASP A 184 5.87 -10.85 12.90
C ASP A 184 4.64 -11.65 12.42
N LEU A 185 3.51 -11.55 13.12
CA LEU A 185 2.25 -12.17 12.68
C LEU A 185 1.85 -11.63 11.31
N ASP A 186 1.99 -10.32 11.12
CA ASP A 186 1.55 -9.66 9.91
C ASP A 186 2.41 -10.03 8.69
N LEU A 187 3.74 -10.01 8.87
CA LEU A 187 4.69 -10.48 7.86
C LEU A 187 4.48 -11.97 7.52
N ASN A 188 4.11 -12.80 8.49
CA ASN A 188 3.83 -14.22 8.24
C ASN A 188 2.56 -14.44 7.40
N LYS A 189 1.56 -13.55 7.51
CA LYS A 189 0.32 -13.60 6.72
C LYS A 189 0.49 -13.05 5.30
N ALA A 190 1.57 -12.34 5.00
CA ALA A 190 1.79 -11.79 3.66
C ALA A 190 2.25 -12.84 2.66
N HIS A 191 1.72 -12.78 1.44
CA HIS A 191 2.20 -13.62 0.33
C HIS A 191 3.57 -13.15 -0.13
N ASN A 192 3.75 -11.82 -0.23
CA ASN A 192 4.97 -11.21 -0.74
C ASN A 192 5.48 -10.11 0.20
N ILE A 193 6.80 -9.97 0.33
CA ILE A 193 7.45 -8.99 1.20
C ILE A 193 8.59 -8.31 0.44
N LEU A 194 8.49 -6.99 0.29
CA LEU A 194 9.53 -6.15 -0.30
C LEU A 194 10.12 -5.24 0.78
N TYR A 195 11.41 -5.41 1.06
CA TYR A 195 12.14 -4.52 1.96
C TYR A 195 12.65 -3.29 1.23
N PHE A 196 12.57 -2.14 1.88
CA PHE A 196 13.08 -0.86 1.41
C PHE A 196 14.09 -0.29 2.41
N ARG A 197 15.23 0.19 1.91
CA ARG A 197 16.25 0.84 2.74
C ARG A 197 16.93 2.00 2.03
N PHE A 198 17.59 2.83 2.82
CA PHE A 198 18.62 3.75 2.36
C PHE A 198 19.99 3.17 2.73
N ASN A 199 20.84 2.93 1.75
CA ASN A 199 22.21 2.51 1.95
C ASN A 199 23.07 3.77 2.15
N GLU A 200 23.47 4.04 3.40
CA GLU A 200 24.24 5.23 3.75
C GLU A 200 25.65 5.24 3.17
N GLN A 201 26.26 4.07 2.95
CA GLN A 201 27.63 3.97 2.40
C GLN A 201 27.65 4.35 0.92
N GLU A 202 26.66 3.87 0.17
CA GLU A 202 26.53 4.10 -1.27
C GLU A 202 25.63 5.30 -1.61
N CYS A 203 25.09 5.99 -0.60
CA CYS A 203 24.18 7.12 -0.71
C CYS A 203 22.99 6.88 -1.67
N ARG A 204 22.41 5.68 -1.64
CA ARG A 204 21.35 5.27 -2.58
C ARG A 204 20.20 4.51 -1.91
N ARG A 205 19.04 4.52 -2.55
CA ARG A 205 17.89 3.70 -2.14
C ARG A 205 17.99 2.32 -2.75
N GLU A 206 17.59 1.31 -2.00
CA GLU A 206 17.60 -0.07 -2.42
C GLU A 206 16.31 -0.77 -1.98
N MET A 207 15.84 -1.71 -2.79
CA MET A 207 14.76 -2.62 -2.45
C MET A 207 15.23 -4.07 -2.52
N ARG A 208 14.60 -4.98 -1.77
CA ARG A 208 14.90 -6.41 -1.83
C ARG A 208 13.61 -7.20 -1.71
N ILE A 209 13.44 -8.18 -2.58
CA ILE A 209 12.31 -9.12 -2.50
C ILE A 209 12.70 -10.21 -1.51
N ALA A 210 12.15 -10.13 -0.31
CA ALA A 210 12.44 -11.08 0.76
C ALA A 210 11.60 -12.35 0.64
N LYS A 211 10.36 -12.18 0.14
CA LYS A 211 9.40 -13.25 -0.08
C LYS A 211 8.60 -12.91 -1.33
N MET A 212 8.46 -13.86 -2.25
CA MET A 212 7.48 -13.79 -3.33
C MET A 212 6.94 -15.20 -3.60
N GLU A 213 5.67 -15.44 -3.33
CA GLU A 213 5.05 -16.74 -3.59
C GLU A 213 4.84 -16.95 -5.09
N GLY A 214 5.00 -18.19 -5.54
CA GLY A 214 4.74 -18.58 -6.93
C GLY A 214 5.67 -17.98 -7.99
N SER A 215 6.75 -17.27 -7.63
CA SER A 215 7.68 -16.65 -8.58
C SER A 215 9.15 -16.77 -8.16
N TYR A 216 10.04 -16.92 -9.13
CA TYR A 216 11.48 -16.75 -8.89
C TYR A 216 11.79 -15.28 -8.64
N HIS A 217 12.70 -15.01 -7.71
CA HIS A 217 13.18 -13.65 -7.42
C HIS A 217 14.63 -13.68 -6.90
N PRO A 218 15.43 -12.65 -7.19
CA PRO A 218 16.75 -12.47 -6.58
C PRO A 218 16.62 -12.14 -5.08
N LEU A 219 17.70 -12.40 -4.34
CA LEU A 219 17.82 -12.07 -2.91
C LEU A 219 18.69 -10.83 -2.66
N GLU A 220 19.33 -10.32 -3.72
CA GLU A 220 20.17 -9.15 -3.71
C GLU A 220 19.36 -7.88 -3.45
N TRP A 221 20.05 -6.86 -2.91
CA TRP A 221 19.50 -5.52 -2.86
C TRP A 221 19.61 -4.88 -4.24
N VAL A 222 18.46 -4.48 -4.77
CA VAL A 222 18.31 -3.84 -6.07
C VAL A 222 18.29 -2.32 -5.87
N PRO A 223 19.28 -1.58 -6.39
CA PRO A 223 19.30 -0.13 -6.29
C PRO A 223 18.22 0.50 -7.18
N PHE A 224 17.61 1.58 -6.71
CA PHE A 224 16.63 2.33 -7.49
C PHE A 224 16.70 3.83 -7.20
N ARG A 225 16.10 4.62 -8.08
CA ARG A 225 15.96 6.06 -7.97
C ARG A 225 14.49 6.45 -7.96
N ILE A 226 14.19 7.58 -7.35
CA ILE A 226 12.89 8.25 -7.47
C ILE A 226 13.12 9.45 -8.39
N THR A 227 12.45 9.46 -9.53
CA THR A 227 12.54 10.50 -10.58
C THR A 227 11.22 11.27 -10.66
N GLY A 228 11.12 12.20 -11.61
CA GLY A 228 9.84 12.87 -11.91
C GLY A 228 8.76 11.95 -12.48
N SER A 229 9.08 10.68 -12.76
CA SER A 229 8.15 9.68 -13.29
C SER A 229 7.90 8.50 -12.35
N GLY A 230 8.41 8.57 -11.10
CA GLY A 230 8.26 7.53 -10.08
C GLY A 230 9.56 6.81 -9.76
N ILE A 231 9.46 5.55 -9.35
CA ILE A 231 10.58 4.65 -9.11
C ILE A 231 11.09 4.08 -10.44
N GLU A 232 12.41 4.12 -10.60
CA GLU A 232 13.15 3.52 -11.70
C GLU A 232 14.30 2.68 -11.14
N ILE A 233 14.40 1.41 -11.57
CA ILE A 233 15.52 0.52 -11.27
C ILE A 233 16.54 0.65 -12.40
N GLN A 234 17.82 0.68 -12.04
CA GLN A 234 18.93 0.79 -12.99
C GLN A 234 19.47 -0.59 -13.39
#